data_AF-A0A9D8PIR9-F1
#
_entry.id   AF-A0A9D8PIR9-F1
#
_cell.length_a   1.000
_cell.length_b   1.000
_cell.length_c   1.000
_cell.angle_alpha   90.00
_cell.angle_beta   90.00
_cell.angle_gamma   90.00
#
_symmetry.space_group_name_H-M   'P 1'
#
loop_
_entity.id
_entity.type
_entity.pdbx_description
1 polymer ?
#
loop_
_entity_poly.entity_id
_entity_poly.type
_entity_poly.pdbx_seq_one_letter_code
_entity_poly.pdbx_strand_id
1 'polypeptide(L)'
;MSDGGILYSFRRCPYAIRARLALAAAGMAVEVREVVLKAKPPELREASAKGTVPVLVRPTGETLTESLDILLWAVGQGPGGEPLVDALREGEAAALLAACDGPFKRHLDAVRYGTLPAGRDEEREAALAILRRWNLQLDTWLSGSASRPESGPGPSSGPGPSSGSGPAWLEPLGWALLPFVRQFRLTDPEGFDREPGLAQLQTRLAAFEAGAAFAGVMAPPWAFRQPWRSPRWLYHLALEEDWQAARRQGAYTRSTRSRSLEEEGFIHASWRHQLAPTWRRFYSDDPPLRLLTIDPERLRAAGIAVKEELAPGSGERFPHIYGPLPLEAIGLALPWEAPTP
;
A
#
# COMPACT_ATOMS: atom_id res chain seq x y z
N MET A 1 19.34 -11.08 0.94
CA MET A 1 18.24 -10.63 0.06
C MET A 1 17.20 -11.73 0.10
N SER A 2 15.93 -11.41 0.29
CA SER A 2 14.88 -12.43 0.21
C SER A 2 14.97 -13.09 -1.17
N ASP A 3 14.82 -14.42 -1.24
CA ASP A 3 14.65 -15.12 -2.52
C ASP A 3 13.38 -14.64 -3.27
N GLY A 4 12.47 -13.96 -2.57
CA GLY A 4 11.30 -13.28 -3.10
C GLY A 4 11.53 -11.81 -3.45
N GLY A 5 10.75 -11.30 -4.42
CA GLY A 5 10.76 -9.88 -4.83
C GLY A 5 10.28 -8.92 -3.73
N ILE A 6 10.32 -7.61 -3.99
CA ILE A 6 9.89 -6.55 -3.06
C ILE A 6 8.63 -5.89 -3.60
N LEU A 7 7.56 -5.84 -2.79
CA LEU A 7 6.35 -5.09 -3.10
C LEU A 7 6.28 -3.83 -2.24
N TYR A 8 6.45 -2.67 -2.87
CA TYR A 8 6.07 -1.40 -2.26
C TYR A 8 4.54 -1.25 -2.33
N SER A 9 3.91 -1.11 -1.17
CA SER A 9 2.45 -1.13 -1.01
C SER A 9 1.98 0.05 -0.17
N PHE A 10 0.67 0.31 -0.20
CA PHE A 10 0.00 1.19 0.75
C PHE A 10 -1.32 0.56 1.14
N ARG A 11 -1.50 0.27 2.44
CA ARG A 11 -2.53 -0.62 2.99
C ARG A 11 -3.95 -0.36 2.46
N ARG A 12 -4.31 0.91 2.26
CA ARG A 12 -5.66 1.32 1.86
C ARG A 12 -5.80 1.68 0.38
N CYS A 13 -4.71 1.63 -0.39
CA CYS A 13 -4.74 1.95 -1.83
C CYS A 13 -5.43 0.82 -2.61
N PRO A 14 -6.47 1.10 -3.43
CA PRO A 14 -7.14 0.06 -4.23
C PRO A 14 -6.19 -0.60 -5.24
N TYR A 15 -5.30 0.18 -5.86
CA TYR A 15 -4.24 -0.36 -6.74
C TYR A 15 -3.32 -1.34 -5.99
N ALA A 16 -2.94 -1.03 -4.75
CA ALA A 16 -2.08 -1.92 -3.96
C ALA A 16 -2.83 -3.14 -3.42
N ILE A 17 -4.13 -3.03 -3.14
CA ILE A 17 -4.98 -4.19 -2.83
C ILE A 17 -5.04 -5.14 -4.03
N ARG A 18 -5.29 -4.61 -5.24
CA ARG A 18 -5.28 -5.38 -6.50
C ARG A 18 -3.99 -6.20 -6.65
N ALA A 19 -2.84 -5.55 -6.53
CA ALA A 19 -1.53 -6.23 -6.63
C ALA A 19 -1.36 -7.33 -5.57
N ARG A 20 -1.72 -7.05 -4.30
CA ARG A 20 -1.62 -8.05 -3.23
C ARG A 20 -2.49 -9.28 -3.47
N LEU A 21 -3.73 -9.09 -3.94
CA LEU A 21 -4.64 -10.19 -4.26
C LEU A 21 -4.04 -11.11 -5.33
N ALA A 22 -3.56 -10.53 -6.43
CA ALA A 22 -2.99 -11.30 -7.52
C ALA A 22 -1.71 -12.05 -7.11
N LEU A 23 -0.79 -11.40 -6.39
CA LEU A 23 0.44 -12.02 -5.89
C LEU A 23 0.15 -13.13 -4.87
N ALA A 24 -0.80 -12.92 -3.97
CA ALA A 24 -1.20 -13.93 -2.99
C ALA A 24 -1.84 -15.14 -3.66
N ALA A 25 -2.72 -14.92 -4.64
CA ALA A 25 -3.36 -16.00 -5.40
C ALA A 25 -2.35 -16.82 -6.23
N ALA A 26 -1.29 -16.17 -6.72
CA ALA A 26 -0.17 -16.84 -7.41
C ALA A 26 0.82 -17.54 -6.45
N GLY A 27 0.58 -17.51 -5.14
CA GLY A 27 1.47 -18.13 -4.15
C GLY A 27 2.85 -17.46 -4.03
N MET A 28 2.97 -16.21 -4.46
CA MET A 28 4.26 -15.53 -4.52
C MET A 28 4.70 -14.99 -3.16
N ALA A 29 5.91 -15.38 -2.75
CA ALA A 29 6.58 -14.78 -1.60
C ALA A 29 7.23 -13.45 -2.01
N VAL A 30 6.81 -12.36 -1.36
CA VAL A 30 7.41 -11.03 -1.53
C VAL A 30 7.63 -10.36 -0.18
N GLU A 31 8.70 -9.56 -0.08
CA GLU A 31 8.87 -8.62 1.03
C GLU A 31 7.96 -7.41 0.81
N VAL A 32 6.95 -7.23 1.65
CA VAL A 32 6.06 -6.06 1.55
C VAL A 32 6.61 -4.89 2.35
N ARG A 33 6.79 -3.76 1.66
CA ARG A 33 7.21 -2.49 2.25
C ARG A 33 6.04 -1.51 2.23
N GLU A 34 5.43 -1.27 3.39
CA GLU A 34 4.35 -0.28 3.55
C GLU A 34 4.92 1.13 3.42
N VAL A 35 4.46 1.90 2.43
CA VAL A 35 4.95 3.24 2.14
C VAL A 35 3.91 4.30 2.46
N VAL A 36 4.35 5.34 3.17
CA VAL A 36 3.58 6.58 3.30
C VAL A 36 3.99 7.52 2.17
N LEU A 37 3.07 7.89 1.28
CA LEU A 37 3.41 8.67 0.07
C LEU A 37 4.01 10.07 0.35
N LYS A 38 3.79 10.62 1.55
CA LYS A 38 4.45 11.87 2.01
C LYS A 38 5.95 11.68 2.29
N ALA A 39 6.35 10.47 2.66
CA ALA A 39 7.72 10.09 2.98
C ALA A 39 8.09 8.85 2.17
N LYS A 40 8.47 9.07 0.91
CA LYS A 40 8.86 8.00 0.00
C LYS A 40 10.30 7.58 0.30
N PRO A 41 10.56 6.31 0.64
CA PRO A 41 11.92 5.82 0.87
C PRO A 41 12.75 5.91 -0.41
N PRO A 42 14.07 6.14 -0.32
CA PRO A 42 14.93 6.33 -1.48
C PRO A 42 14.87 5.13 -2.44
N GLU A 43 14.76 3.92 -1.91
CA GLU A 43 14.68 2.70 -2.70
C GLU A 43 13.40 2.64 -3.58
N LEU A 44 12.29 3.24 -3.13
CA LEU A 44 11.10 3.37 -3.99
C LEU A 44 11.33 4.38 -5.12
N ARG A 45 12.02 5.50 -4.85
CA ARG A 45 12.31 6.52 -5.86
C ARG A 45 13.24 5.97 -6.96
N GLU A 46 14.16 5.08 -6.58
CA GLU A 46 15.03 4.35 -7.50
C GLU A 46 14.26 3.30 -8.31
N ALA A 47 13.34 2.57 -7.67
CA ALA A 47 12.54 1.54 -8.34
C ALA A 47 11.47 2.10 -9.31
N SER A 48 10.99 3.33 -9.09
CA SER A 48 9.97 3.96 -9.92
C SER A 48 10.10 5.48 -9.94
N ALA A 49 10.30 6.04 -11.14
CA ALA A 49 10.34 7.49 -11.35
C ALA A 49 9.05 8.20 -10.90
N LYS A 50 7.88 7.54 -11.05
CA LYS A 50 6.59 8.08 -10.57
C LYS A 50 6.52 8.12 -9.04
N GLY A 51 7.25 7.22 -8.37
CA GLY A 51 7.21 7.06 -6.92
C GLY A 51 5.79 6.84 -6.38
N THR A 52 4.94 6.18 -7.16
CA THR A 52 3.58 5.76 -6.79
C THR A 52 3.61 4.33 -6.27
N VAL A 53 2.48 3.84 -5.76
CA VAL A 53 2.33 2.45 -5.30
C VAL A 53 1.08 1.84 -5.94
N PRO A 54 1.06 0.53 -6.20
CA PRO A 54 2.10 -0.45 -5.90
C PRO A 54 3.29 -0.40 -6.88
N VAL A 55 4.45 -0.86 -6.44
CA VAL A 55 5.62 -1.17 -7.30
C VAL A 55 6.17 -2.51 -6.88
N LEU A 56 6.30 -3.44 -7.82
CA LEU A 56 6.94 -4.73 -7.60
C LEU A 56 8.35 -4.71 -8.20
N VAL A 57 9.36 -4.96 -7.38
CA VAL A 57 10.73 -5.26 -7.83
C VAL A 57 10.88 -6.77 -7.83
N ARG A 58 11.07 -7.38 -9.00
CA ARG A 58 11.24 -8.82 -9.14
C ARG A 58 12.63 -9.26 -8.64
N PRO A 59 12.83 -10.55 -8.33
CA PRO A 59 14.16 -11.07 -7.97
C PRO A 59 15.25 -10.76 -9.01
N THR A 60 14.86 -10.65 -10.29
CA THR A 60 15.76 -10.28 -11.40
C THR A 60 16.16 -8.81 -11.42
N GLY A 61 15.57 -7.97 -10.55
CA GLY A 61 15.75 -6.51 -10.53
C GLY A 61 14.79 -5.73 -11.45
N GLU A 62 14.03 -6.40 -12.32
CA GLU A 62 13.03 -5.76 -13.16
C GLU A 62 11.87 -5.20 -12.32
N THR A 63 11.38 -4.02 -12.66
CA THR A 63 10.30 -3.35 -11.92
C THR A 63 8.99 -3.32 -12.72
N LEU A 64 7.90 -3.73 -12.07
CA LEU A 64 6.54 -3.50 -12.54
C LEU A 64 5.94 -2.35 -11.73
N THR A 65 5.59 -1.26 -12.41
CA THR A 65 5.20 0.00 -11.74
C THR A 65 3.71 0.31 -11.80
N GLU A 66 2.94 -0.47 -12.55
CA GLU A 66 1.48 -0.37 -12.63
C GLU A 66 0.82 -1.60 -12.00
N SER A 67 -0.27 -1.38 -11.26
CA SER A 67 -0.95 -2.47 -10.56
C SER A 67 -1.59 -3.50 -11.50
N LEU A 68 -1.99 -3.09 -12.71
CA LEU A 68 -2.54 -3.99 -13.71
C LEU A 68 -1.44 -4.89 -14.28
N ASP A 69 -0.25 -4.36 -14.54
CA ASP A 69 0.90 -5.15 -14.98
C ASP A 69 1.30 -6.19 -13.92
N ILE A 70 1.32 -5.79 -12.64
CA ILE A 70 1.56 -6.72 -11.53
C ILE A 70 0.49 -7.82 -11.50
N LEU A 71 -0.78 -7.46 -11.67
CA LEU A 71 -1.88 -8.43 -11.69
C LEU A 71 -1.73 -9.41 -12.84
N LEU A 72 -1.52 -8.92 -14.06
CA LEU A 72 -1.41 -9.77 -15.26
C LEU A 72 -0.18 -10.66 -15.18
N TRP A 73 0.95 -10.14 -14.71
CA TRP A 73 2.14 -10.94 -14.49
C TRP A 73 1.89 -12.07 -13.47
N ALA A 74 1.31 -11.75 -12.32
CA ALA A 74 1.03 -12.75 -11.28
C ALA A 74 0.02 -13.80 -11.75
N VAL A 75 -1.04 -13.39 -12.47
CA VAL A 75 -2.01 -14.30 -13.10
C VAL A 75 -1.31 -15.24 -14.09
N GLY A 76 -0.40 -14.74 -14.91
CA GLY A 76 0.36 -15.54 -15.86
C GLY A 76 1.28 -16.58 -15.22
N GLN A 77 1.68 -16.39 -13.95
CA GLN A 77 2.45 -17.38 -13.19
C GLN A 77 1.58 -18.43 -12.50
N GLY A 78 0.26 -18.18 -12.40
CA GLY A 78 -0.68 -19.05 -11.70
C GLY A 78 -1.36 -20.10 -12.60
N PRO A 79 -2.27 -20.90 -12.03
CA PRO A 79 -3.13 -21.79 -12.80
C PRO A 79 -3.93 -21.01 -13.86
N GLY A 80 -3.90 -21.48 -15.11
CA GLY A 80 -4.55 -20.81 -16.24
C GLY A 80 -3.60 -19.97 -17.11
N GLY A 81 -2.45 -19.53 -16.57
CA GLY A 81 -1.32 -18.96 -17.32
C GLY A 81 -1.68 -17.86 -18.34
N GLU A 82 -0.93 -17.83 -19.44
CA GLU A 82 -1.11 -16.87 -20.54
C GLU A 82 -2.55 -16.83 -21.11
N PRO A 83 -3.27 -17.95 -21.33
CA PRO A 83 -4.67 -17.88 -21.78
C PRO A 83 -5.58 -17.04 -20.89
N LEU A 84 -5.34 -17.04 -19.57
CA LEU A 84 -6.09 -16.22 -18.62
C LEU A 84 -5.69 -14.74 -18.71
N VAL A 85 -4.42 -14.47 -18.97
CA VAL A 85 -3.90 -13.12 -19.22
C VAL A 85 -4.49 -12.55 -20.51
N ASP A 86 -4.52 -13.31 -21.60
CA ASP A 86 -5.09 -12.92 -22.88
C ASP A 86 -6.59 -12.60 -22.74
N ALA A 87 -7.32 -13.43 -22.01
CA ALA A 87 -8.74 -13.18 -21.72
C ALA A 87 -8.97 -11.87 -20.95
N LEU A 88 -8.05 -11.48 -20.07
CA LEU A 88 -8.11 -10.20 -19.35
C LEU A 88 -7.71 -9.01 -20.25
N ARG A 89 -6.75 -9.19 -21.15
CA ARG A 89 -6.22 -8.11 -22.00
C ARG A 89 -7.10 -7.80 -23.21
N GLU A 90 -7.65 -8.83 -23.83
CA GLU A 90 -8.29 -8.73 -25.15
C GLU A 90 -9.73 -9.25 -25.15
N GLY A 91 -10.14 -9.96 -24.09
CA GLY A 91 -11.48 -10.50 -23.95
C GLY A 91 -12.51 -9.51 -23.41
N GLU A 92 -13.66 -10.06 -23.01
CA GLU A 92 -14.82 -9.29 -22.52
C GLU A 92 -14.52 -8.50 -21.23
N ALA A 93 -13.48 -8.90 -20.47
CA ALA A 93 -13.01 -8.24 -19.26
C ALA A 93 -12.24 -6.93 -19.53
N ALA A 94 -11.60 -6.81 -20.70
CA ALA A 94 -10.66 -5.72 -21.00
C ALA A 94 -11.31 -4.33 -20.93
N ALA A 95 -12.54 -4.21 -21.44
CA ALA A 95 -13.30 -2.97 -21.41
C ALA A 95 -13.61 -2.49 -19.98
N LEU A 96 -13.88 -3.42 -19.05
CA LEU A 96 -14.13 -3.07 -17.65
C LEU A 96 -12.85 -2.65 -16.95
N LEU A 97 -11.72 -3.31 -17.23
CA LEU A 97 -10.41 -2.92 -16.70
C LEU A 97 -10.02 -1.51 -17.17
N ALA A 98 -10.14 -1.22 -18.46
CA ALA A 98 -9.88 0.09 -19.02
C ALA A 98 -10.83 1.16 -18.44
N ALA A 99 -12.12 0.85 -18.31
CA ALA A 99 -13.08 1.75 -17.68
C ALA A 99 -12.77 2.00 -16.20
N CYS A 100 -12.25 0.99 -15.48
CA CYS A 100 -11.90 1.08 -14.06
C CYS A 100 -10.75 2.05 -13.83
N ASP A 101 -9.65 1.87 -14.56
CA ASP A 101 -8.43 2.67 -14.37
C ASP A 101 -8.51 4.04 -15.06
N GLY A 102 -9.45 4.22 -15.99
CA GLY A 102 -9.74 5.49 -16.64
C GLY A 102 -10.95 6.22 -16.04
N PRO A 103 -12.11 6.25 -16.73
CA PRO A 103 -13.23 7.11 -16.38
C PRO A 103 -13.79 6.85 -14.97
N PHE A 104 -13.94 5.58 -14.55
CA PHE A 104 -14.48 5.29 -13.22
C PHE A 104 -13.59 5.84 -12.11
N LYS A 105 -12.27 5.61 -12.20
CA LYS A 105 -11.32 6.16 -11.23
C LYS A 105 -11.36 7.67 -11.17
N ARG A 106 -11.44 8.34 -12.32
CA ARG A 106 -11.55 9.80 -12.39
C ARG A 106 -12.77 10.31 -11.62
N HIS A 107 -13.94 9.71 -11.86
CA HIS A 107 -15.17 10.07 -11.14
C HIS A 107 -15.07 9.73 -9.64
N LEU A 108 -14.52 8.58 -9.27
CA LEU A 108 -14.29 8.17 -7.88
C LEU A 108 -13.42 9.19 -7.12
N ASP A 109 -12.33 9.66 -7.74
CA ASP A 109 -11.46 10.67 -7.12
C ASP A 109 -12.16 12.01 -6.96
N ALA A 110 -12.97 12.41 -7.95
CA ALA A 110 -13.75 13.63 -7.89
C ALA A 110 -14.78 13.61 -6.76
N VAL A 111 -15.49 12.49 -6.58
CA VAL A 111 -16.43 12.30 -5.46
C VAL A 111 -15.71 12.37 -4.11
N ARG A 112 -14.53 11.75 -4.00
CA ARG A 112 -13.78 11.67 -2.74
C ARG A 112 -13.07 12.95 -2.33
N TYR A 113 -12.50 13.65 -3.30
CA TYR A 113 -11.54 14.72 -3.04
C TYR A 113 -11.94 16.06 -3.67
N GLY A 114 -13.05 16.11 -4.43
CA GLY A 114 -13.51 17.34 -5.09
C GLY A 114 -12.57 17.81 -6.20
N THR A 115 -11.94 16.89 -6.94
CA THR A 115 -10.89 17.23 -7.92
C THR A 115 -11.38 17.82 -9.24
N LEU A 116 -12.69 17.80 -9.52
CA LEU A 116 -13.25 18.23 -10.79
C LEU A 116 -14.20 19.43 -10.62
N PRO A 117 -14.36 20.27 -11.66
CA PRO A 117 -15.26 21.44 -11.61
C PRO A 117 -16.74 21.07 -11.50
N ALA A 118 -17.13 19.91 -12.03
CA ALA A 118 -18.48 19.39 -11.91
C ALA A 118 -18.83 19.09 -10.44
N GLY A 119 -20.13 19.17 -10.11
CA GLY A 119 -20.59 18.90 -8.76
C GLY A 119 -20.32 17.45 -8.33
N ARG A 120 -20.10 17.22 -7.03
CA ARG A 120 -19.89 15.86 -6.49
C ARG A 120 -21.03 14.90 -6.84
N ASP A 121 -22.26 15.40 -6.95
CA ASP A 121 -23.42 14.59 -7.31
C ASP A 121 -23.43 14.17 -8.79
N GLU A 122 -23.01 15.06 -9.70
CA GLU A 122 -22.86 14.75 -11.13
C GLU A 122 -21.78 13.68 -11.35
N GLU A 123 -20.63 13.85 -10.69
CA GLU A 123 -19.53 12.89 -10.72
C GLU A 123 -19.93 11.54 -10.12
N ARG A 124 -20.75 11.55 -9.06
CA ARG A 124 -21.31 10.34 -8.46
C ARG A 124 -22.26 9.61 -9.41
N GLU A 125 -23.15 10.33 -10.09
CA GLU A 125 -24.07 9.74 -11.07
C GLU A 125 -23.30 9.18 -12.29
N ALA A 126 -22.26 9.87 -12.77
CA ALA A 126 -21.40 9.37 -13.83
C ALA A 126 -20.67 8.07 -13.44
N ALA A 127 -20.17 7.98 -12.19
CA ALA A 127 -19.62 6.75 -11.65
C ALA A 127 -20.67 5.63 -11.55
N LEU A 128 -21.87 5.93 -11.05
CA LEU A 128 -22.97 4.97 -10.98
C LEU A 128 -23.37 4.44 -12.36
N ALA A 129 -23.43 5.29 -13.38
CA ALA A 129 -23.72 4.87 -14.75
C ALA A 129 -22.71 3.82 -15.26
N ILE A 130 -21.43 3.96 -14.92
CA ILE A 130 -20.41 2.95 -15.23
C ILE A 130 -20.67 1.66 -14.46
N LEU A 131 -20.91 1.75 -13.15
CA LEU A 131 -21.14 0.58 -12.31
C LEU A 131 -22.41 -0.19 -12.71
N ARG A 132 -23.49 0.50 -13.08
CA ARG A 132 -24.73 -0.14 -13.58
C ARG A 132 -24.48 -0.91 -14.88
N ARG A 133 -23.64 -0.39 -15.79
CA ARG A 133 -23.21 -1.14 -16.99
C ARG A 133 -22.40 -2.39 -16.64
N TRP A 134 -21.44 -2.27 -15.72
CA TRP A 134 -20.67 -3.43 -15.26
C TRP A 134 -21.57 -4.48 -14.60
N ASN A 135 -22.57 -4.04 -13.82
CA ASN A 135 -23.54 -4.94 -13.19
C ASN A 135 -24.28 -5.78 -14.23
N LEU A 136 -24.77 -5.14 -15.30
CA LEU A 136 -25.46 -5.84 -16.40
C LEU A 136 -24.55 -6.83 -17.14
N GLN A 137 -23.28 -6.46 -17.37
CA GLN A 137 -22.31 -7.37 -17.98
C GLN A 137 -22.04 -8.60 -17.10
N LEU A 138 -21.85 -8.38 -15.79
CA LEU A 138 -21.68 -9.48 -14.82
C LEU A 138 -22.90 -10.41 -14.80
N ASP A 139 -24.11 -9.86 -14.83
CA ASP A 139 -25.34 -10.63 -14.87
C ASP A 139 -25.44 -11.52 -16.13
N THR A 140 -25.04 -10.96 -17.28
CA THR A 140 -24.98 -11.67 -18.56
C THR A 140 -24.01 -12.85 -18.49
N TRP A 141 -22.79 -12.64 -17.97
CA TRP A 141 -21.78 -13.70 -17.88
C TRP A 141 -22.18 -14.82 -16.91
N LEU A 142 -22.80 -14.46 -15.79
CA LEU A 142 -23.27 -15.43 -14.80
C LEU A 142 -24.43 -16.26 -15.33
N SER A 143 -25.42 -15.61 -15.94
CA SER A 143 -26.60 -16.28 -16.50
C SER A 143 -26.26 -17.14 -17.73
N GLY A 144 -25.34 -16.69 -18.59
CA GLY A 144 -24.85 -17.45 -19.74
C GLY A 144 -23.99 -18.66 -19.35
N SER A 145 -23.34 -18.63 -18.19
CA SER A 145 -22.56 -19.77 -17.69
C SER A 145 -23.45 -20.92 -17.17
N ALA A 146 -24.64 -20.61 -16.67
CA ALA A 146 -25.60 -21.60 -16.17
C ALA A 146 -26.30 -22.40 -17.29
N SER A 147 -26.12 -22.00 -18.56
CA SER A 147 -26.84 -22.55 -19.72
C SER A 147 -25.98 -23.35 -20.70
N ARG A 148 -24.68 -23.60 -20.42
CA ARG A 148 -23.87 -24.56 -21.19
C ARG A 148 -24.09 -25.98 -20.66
N PRO A 149 -24.70 -26.92 -21.43
CA PRO A 149 -24.77 -28.31 -21.01
C PRO A 149 -23.37 -28.92 -20.96
N GLU A 150 -23.02 -29.53 -19.83
CA GLU A 150 -21.83 -30.38 -19.69
C GLU A 150 -21.86 -31.46 -20.77
N SER A 151 -21.03 -31.32 -21.79
CA SER A 151 -20.89 -32.31 -22.85
C SER A 151 -19.55 -33.02 -22.67
N GLY A 152 -19.58 -34.14 -21.93
CA GLY A 152 -18.49 -35.13 -21.90
C GLY A 152 -18.48 -35.99 -20.63
N PRO A 153 -18.54 -37.35 -20.73
CA PRO A 153 -18.34 -38.22 -19.58
C PRO A 153 -16.84 -38.40 -19.33
N GLY A 154 -16.34 -37.95 -18.18
CA GLY A 154 -15.00 -38.22 -17.69
C GLY A 154 -15.04 -38.60 -16.20
N PRO A 155 -14.28 -39.61 -15.73
CA PRO A 155 -14.43 -40.11 -14.37
C PRO A 155 -13.84 -39.13 -13.35
N SER A 156 -14.55 -38.98 -12.24
CA SER A 156 -14.20 -38.16 -11.09
C SER A 156 -13.06 -38.76 -10.26
N SER A 157 -12.12 -37.93 -9.82
CA SER A 157 -11.54 -38.04 -8.46
C SER A 157 -10.63 -36.86 -8.12
N GLY A 158 -11.08 -36.03 -7.18
CA GLY A 158 -10.30 -35.03 -6.45
C GLY A 158 -11.15 -33.83 -5.99
N PRO A 159 -11.17 -33.46 -4.69
CA PRO A 159 -11.87 -32.26 -4.25
C PRO A 159 -10.99 -31.03 -4.57
N GLY A 160 -11.11 -30.53 -5.80
CA GLY A 160 -10.61 -29.20 -6.20
C GLY A 160 -11.64 -28.11 -5.86
N PRO A 161 -11.23 -26.83 -5.78
CA PRO A 161 -12.07 -25.77 -5.25
C PRO A 161 -13.33 -25.61 -6.11
N SER A 162 -14.47 -25.49 -5.43
CA SER A 162 -15.80 -25.36 -6.01
C SER A 162 -15.82 -24.36 -7.17
N SER A 163 -16.16 -24.88 -8.34
CA SER A 163 -16.49 -24.17 -9.57
C SER A 163 -17.49 -23.03 -9.31
N GLY A 164 -17.00 -21.79 -9.30
CA GLY A 164 -17.89 -20.65 -9.44
C GLY A 164 -18.53 -20.69 -10.83
N SER A 165 -19.85 -20.58 -10.90
CA SER A 165 -20.57 -20.38 -12.16
C SER A 165 -20.00 -19.15 -12.87
N GLY A 166 -19.31 -19.32 -14.00
CA GLY A 166 -18.81 -18.23 -14.83
C GLY A 166 -17.44 -18.47 -15.50
N PRO A 167 -16.99 -17.54 -16.37
CA PRO A 167 -15.67 -17.63 -16.99
C PRO A 167 -14.52 -17.59 -15.98
N ALA A 168 -13.42 -18.32 -16.26
CA ALA A 168 -12.25 -18.41 -15.38
C ALA A 168 -11.60 -17.06 -15.04
N TRP A 169 -11.74 -16.05 -15.91
CA TRP A 169 -11.22 -14.68 -15.70
C TRP A 169 -12.08 -13.82 -14.76
N LEU A 170 -13.27 -14.28 -14.32
CA LEU A 170 -14.11 -13.49 -13.41
C LEU A 170 -13.46 -13.25 -12.04
N GLU A 171 -12.70 -14.22 -11.55
CA GLU A 171 -12.00 -14.09 -10.27
C GLU A 171 -10.89 -13.04 -10.32
N PRO A 172 -9.91 -13.10 -11.25
CA PRO A 172 -8.90 -12.04 -11.37
C PRO A 172 -9.48 -10.69 -11.79
N LEU A 173 -10.59 -10.66 -12.56
CA LEU A 173 -11.33 -9.43 -12.80
C LEU A 173 -11.90 -8.85 -11.48
N GLY A 174 -12.41 -9.71 -10.60
CA GLY A 174 -12.85 -9.31 -9.27
C GLY A 174 -11.73 -8.65 -8.45
N TRP A 175 -10.52 -9.22 -8.46
CA TRP A 175 -9.35 -8.62 -7.82
C TRP A 175 -8.98 -7.26 -8.41
N ALA A 176 -9.24 -7.05 -9.70
CA ALA A 176 -8.98 -5.80 -10.39
C ALA A 176 -9.99 -4.71 -10.04
N LEU A 177 -11.29 -5.04 -9.99
CA LEU A 177 -12.38 -4.06 -9.89
C LEU A 177 -12.84 -3.80 -8.45
N LEU A 178 -13.06 -4.86 -7.66
CA LEU A 178 -13.73 -4.76 -6.36
C LEU A 178 -13.01 -3.87 -5.34
N PRO A 179 -11.67 -3.75 -5.31
CA PRO A 179 -11.00 -2.77 -4.46
C PRO A 179 -11.44 -1.32 -4.75
N PHE A 180 -11.79 -0.98 -5.99
CA PHE A 180 -12.22 0.36 -6.41
C PHE A 180 -13.71 0.57 -6.13
N VAL A 181 -14.54 -0.43 -6.45
CA VAL A 181 -15.97 -0.43 -6.09
C VAL A 181 -16.13 -0.26 -4.58
N ARG A 182 -15.28 -0.92 -3.78
CA ARG A 182 -15.19 -0.72 -2.33
C ARG A 182 -14.89 0.73 -1.93
N GLN A 183 -13.94 1.39 -2.61
CA GLN A 183 -13.65 2.80 -2.33
C GLN A 183 -14.82 3.70 -2.69
N PHE A 184 -15.56 3.39 -3.77
CA PHE A 184 -16.76 4.12 -4.13
C PHE A 184 -17.86 3.94 -3.07
N ARG A 185 -18.18 2.70 -2.67
CA ARG A 185 -19.14 2.42 -1.59
C ARG A 185 -18.81 3.20 -0.31
N LEU A 186 -17.53 3.30 0.06
CA LEU A 186 -17.11 4.02 1.27
C LEU A 186 -17.38 5.55 1.23
N THR A 187 -17.71 6.15 0.09
CA THR A 187 -18.10 7.57 0.05
C THR A 187 -19.54 7.82 0.47
N ASP A 188 -20.40 6.82 0.25
CA ASP A 188 -21.82 6.82 0.61
C ASP A 188 -22.32 5.37 0.68
N PRO A 189 -22.11 4.68 1.83
CA PRO A 189 -22.45 3.27 1.94
C PRO A 189 -23.94 3.01 1.75
N GLU A 190 -24.79 3.83 2.37
CA GLU A 190 -26.23 3.64 2.31
C GLU A 190 -26.80 3.87 0.91
N GLY A 191 -26.34 4.91 0.21
CA GLY A 191 -26.79 5.17 -1.15
C GLY A 191 -26.27 4.12 -2.14
N PHE A 192 -25.06 3.59 -1.94
CA PHE A 192 -24.57 2.47 -2.75
C PHE A 192 -25.38 1.18 -2.48
N ASP A 193 -25.68 0.87 -1.23
CA ASP A 193 -26.38 -0.36 -0.83
C ASP A 193 -27.86 -0.35 -1.25
N ARG A 194 -28.48 0.83 -1.41
CA ARG A 194 -29.87 0.97 -1.89
C ARG A 194 -30.00 1.09 -3.41
N GLU A 195 -28.90 1.22 -4.15
CA GLU A 195 -28.94 1.43 -5.60
C GLU A 195 -29.45 0.17 -6.34
N PRO A 196 -30.64 0.20 -6.97
CA PRO A 196 -31.27 -0.99 -7.54
C PRO A 196 -30.51 -1.56 -8.74
N GLY A 197 -29.76 -0.73 -9.48
CA GLY A 197 -29.00 -1.16 -10.65
C GLY A 197 -27.70 -1.90 -10.35
N LEU A 198 -27.39 -2.20 -9.09
CA LEU A 198 -26.10 -2.74 -8.65
C LEU A 198 -26.17 -4.08 -7.92
N ALA A 199 -27.29 -4.81 -7.98
CA ALA A 199 -27.50 -6.04 -7.20
C ALA A 199 -26.37 -7.08 -7.30
N GLN A 200 -25.83 -7.33 -8.50
CA GLN A 200 -24.74 -8.29 -8.70
C GLN A 200 -23.40 -7.75 -8.17
N LEU A 201 -23.11 -6.47 -8.38
CA LEU A 201 -21.93 -5.83 -7.82
C LEU A 201 -21.97 -5.76 -6.29
N GLN A 202 -23.12 -5.45 -5.70
CA GLN A 202 -23.33 -5.44 -4.25
C GLN A 202 -23.10 -6.84 -3.67
N THR A 203 -23.70 -7.87 -4.27
CA THR A 203 -23.54 -9.27 -3.83
C THR A 203 -22.07 -9.71 -3.91
N ARG A 204 -21.40 -9.43 -5.04
CA ARG A 204 -19.97 -9.77 -5.21
C ARG A 204 -19.07 -8.98 -4.29
N LEU A 205 -19.33 -7.69 -4.08
CA LEU A 205 -18.56 -6.88 -3.14
C LEU A 205 -18.71 -7.41 -1.72
N ALA A 206 -19.92 -7.75 -1.28
CA ALA A 206 -20.17 -8.33 0.03
C ALA A 206 -19.42 -9.67 0.20
N ALA A 207 -19.50 -10.57 -0.78
CA ALA A 207 -18.76 -11.83 -0.77
C ALA A 207 -17.24 -11.62 -0.75
N PHE A 208 -16.74 -10.65 -1.51
CA PHE A 208 -15.32 -10.28 -1.53
C PHE A 208 -14.85 -9.73 -0.17
N GLU A 209 -15.61 -8.82 0.44
CA GLU A 209 -15.24 -8.24 1.75
C GLU A 209 -15.29 -9.27 2.88
N ALA A 210 -16.18 -10.26 2.79
CA ALA A 210 -16.28 -11.38 3.73
C ALA A 210 -15.26 -12.51 3.45
N GLY A 211 -14.63 -12.51 2.28
CA GLY A 211 -13.78 -13.61 1.81
C GLY A 211 -12.40 -13.68 2.49
N ALA A 212 -11.90 -14.90 2.68
CA ALA A 212 -10.59 -15.15 3.28
C ALA A 212 -9.43 -14.56 2.47
N ALA A 213 -9.53 -14.55 1.13
CA ALA A 213 -8.51 -13.96 0.27
C ALA A 213 -8.32 -12.47 0.54
N PHE A 214 -9.42 -11.70 0.61
CA PHE A 214 -9.36 -10.27 0.93
C PHE A 214 -8.88 -10.03 2.37
N ALA A 215 -9.43 -10.78 3.34
CA ALA A 215 -9.00 -10.66 4.74
C ALA A 215 -7.49 -10.94 4.89
N GLY A 216 -6.98 -11.96 4.22
CA GLY A 216 -5.56 -12.35 4.23
C GLY A 216 -4.65 -11.27 3.68
N VAL A 217 -4.98 -10.65 2.55
CA VAL A 217 -4.15 -9.56 1.99
C VAL A 217 -4.27 -8.26 2.77
N MET A 218 -5.26 -8.11 3.65
CA MET A 218 -5.46 -6.94 4.51
C MET A 218 -4.82 -7.08 5.91
N ALA A 219 -4.10 -8.18 6.14
CA ALA A 219 -3.31 -8.48 7.33
C ALA A 219 -1.81 -8.69 6.98
N PRO A 220 -0.89 -8.71 7.98
CA PRO A 220 0.48 -9.15 7.76
C PRO A 220 0.54 -10.58 7.18
N PRO A 221 1.53 -10.88 6.29
CA PRO A 221 2.64 -10.02 5.86
C PRO A 221 2.29 -9.04 4.73
N TRP A 222 1.04 -9.02 4.25
CA TRP A 222 0.63 -8.22 3.08
C TRP A 222 0.30 -6.76 3.40
N ALA A 223 -0.12 -6.47 4.63
CA ALA A 223 -0.65 -5.16 5.01
C ALA A 223 -0.20 -4.75 6.41
N PHE A 224 0.99 -4.18 6.50
CA PHE A 224 1.48 -3.61 7.75
C PHE A 224 0.76 -2.31 8.07
N ARG A 225 0.59 -2.03 9.37
CA ARG A 225 0.08 -0.74 9.87
C ARG A 225 1.20 0.28 10.04
N GLN A 226 2.40 -0.21 10.36
CA GLN A 226 3.58 0.61 10.48
C GLN A 226 4.26 0.75 9.12
N PRO A 227 4.73 1.95 8.75
CA PRO A 227 5.52 2.12 7.54
C PRO A 227 6.83 1.36 7.60
N TRP A 228 7.30 0.93 6.44
CA TRP A 228 8.63 0.40 6.28
C TRP A 228 9.68 1.42 6.73
N ARG A 229 10.60 0.97 7.57
CA ARG A 229 11.76 1.76 8.01
C ARG A 229 12.91 1.47 7.05
N SER A 230 13.24 2.40 6.17
CA SER A 230 14.41 2.26 5.28
C SER A 230 15.71 2.23 6.10
N PRO A 231 16.66 1.33 5.80
CA PRO A 231 17.99 1.37 6.39
C PRO A 231 18.80 2.60 5.96
N ARG A 232 18.35 3.35 4.94
CA ARG A 232 19.00 4.55 4.39
C ARG A 232 18.45 5.85 4.97
N TRP A 233 17.50 5.78 5.90
CA TRP A 233 17.02 6.93 6.65
C TRP A 233 17.65 7.02 8.02
N LEU A 234 17.66 8.24 8.55
CA LEU A 234 18.02 8.52 9.93
C LEU A 234 16.76 8.53 10.79
N TYR A 235 16.92 8.12 12.04
CA TYR A 235 15.84 8.11 13.01
C TYR A 235 16.23 8.80 14.30
N HIS A 236 15.30 9.50 14.91
CA HIS A 236 15.49 10.13 16.22
C HIS A 236 14.27 9.85 17.12
N LEU A 237 14.52 9.42 18.36
CA LEU A 237 13.48 9.25 19.38
C LEU A 237 13.34 10.57 20.14
N ALA A 238 12.30 11.33 19.80
CA ALA A 238 11.96 12.59 20.45
C ALA A 238 10.90 12.37 21.54
N LEU A 239 10.99 13.07 22.66
CA LEU A 239 9.85 13.20 23.58
C LEU A 239 8.69 13.90 22.86
N GLU A 240 7.46 13.50 23.16
CA GLU A 240 6.25 14.12 22.58
C GLU A 240 6.25 15.64 22.78
N GLU A 241 6.58 16.10 23.99
CA GLU A 241 6.61 17.51 24.34
C GLU A 241 7.64 18.30 23.52
N ASP A 242 8.83 17.74 23.32
CA ASP A 242 9.91 18.31 22.52
C ASP A 242 9.49 18.42 21.05
N TRP A 243 8.82 17.39 20.53
CA TRP A 243 8.28 17.43 19.18
C TRP A 243 7.21 18.52 19.02
N GLN A 244 6.28 18.64 19.96
CA GLN A 244 5.27 19.70 19.91
C GLN A 244 5.87 21.11 20.04
N ALA A 245 6.92 21.26 20.85
CA ALA A 245 7.67 22.52 20.94
C ALA A 245 8.33 22.87 19.61
N ALA A 246 9.02 21.91 18.98
CA ALA A 246 9.65 22.11 17.67
C ALA A 246 8.64 22.53 16.59
N ARG A 247 7.44 21.95 16.59
CA ARG A 247 6.36 22.35 15.66
C ARG A 247 5.90 23.79 15.83
N ARG A 248 5.97 24.35 17.05
CA ARG A 248 5.65 25.76 17.33
C ARG A 248 6.80 26.69 16.96
N GLN A 249 8.04 26.24 17.13
CA GLN A 249 9.25 27.05 16.95
C GLN A 249 9.81 27.01 15.51
N GLY A 250 9.44 26.00 14.72
CA GLY A 250 9.85 25.85 13.32
C GLY A 250 11.11 25.01 13.10
N ALA A 251 11.77 24.53 14.16
CA ALA A 251 12.91 23.63 14.09
C ALA A 251 13.00 22.75 15.35
N TYR A 252 13.63 21.58 15.24
CA TYR A 252 13.90 20.68 16.35
C TYR A 252 15.34 20.84 16.85
N THR A 253 15.52 21.12 18.14
CA THR A 253 16.80 21.56 18.74
C THR A 253 17.17 20.78 20.00
N ARG A 254 16.62 19.58 20.18
CA ARG A 254 16.95 18.69 21.30
C ARG A 254 17.91 17.62 20.83
N SER A 255 18.96 17.34 21.60
CA SER A 255 19.97 16.37 21.21
C SER A 255 19.59 14.96 21.62
N THR A 256 19.23 14.81 22.89
CA THR A 256 18.76 13.60 23.55
C THR A 256 17.92 14.01 24.75
N ARG A 257 17.45 13.03 25.54
CA ARG A 257 16.73 13.28 26.78
C ARG A 257 17.49 14.28 27.67
N SER A 258 16.81 15.35 28.05
CA SER A 258 17.34 16.41 28.94
C SER A 258 18.53 17.22 28.41
N ARG A 259 18.97 17.06 27.15
CA ARG A 259 20.05 17.87 26.54
C ARG A 259 19.59 18.60 25.29
N SER A 260 19.92 19.88 25.16
CA SER A 260 19.71 20.66 23.95
C SER A 260 20.84 20.43 22.93
N LEU A 261 20.59 20.83 21.68
CA LEU A 261 21.63 20.91 20.65
C LEU A 261 22.76 21.88 21.04
N GLU A 262 22.45 22.97 21.74
CA GLU A 262 23.46 23.95 22.17
C GLU A 262 24.41 23.35 23.22
N GLU A 263 23.90 22.51 24.10
CA GLU A 263 24.68 21.86 25.16
C GLU A 263 25.56 20.72 24.63
N GLU A 264 25.07 19.93 23.66
CA GLU A 264 25.77 18.74 23.15
C GLU A 264 26.58 19.02 21.86
N GLY A 265 26.16 20.01 21.05
CA GLY A 265 26.77 20.37 19.77
C GLY A 265 26.25 19.60 18.55
N PHE A 266 25.46 18.53 18.75
CA PHE A 266 24.80 17.76 17.69
C PHE A 266 23.52 17.08 18.21
N ILE A 267 22.66 16.61 17.31
CA ILE A 267 21.48 15.79 17.63
C ILE A 267 21.81 14.31 17.39
N HIS A 268 21.54 13.45 18.37
CA HIS A 268 21.72 12.02 18.22
C HIS A 268 20.69 11.44 17.25
N ALA A 269 21.14 10.71 16.24
CA ALA A 269 20.28 9.91 15.39
C ALA A 269 20.67 8.43 15.48
N SER A 270 19.87 7.58 14.86
CA SER A 270 20.04 6.14 14.83
C SER A 270 19.73 5.62 13.44
N TRP A 271 20.46 4.59 13.01
CA TRP A 271 20.04 3.72 11.92
C TRP A 271 18.88 2.83 12.37
N ARG A 272 18.19 2.20 11.42
CA ARG A 272 17.03 1.34 11.71
C ARG A 272 17.32 0.28 12.78
N HIS A 273 18.44 -0.42 12.68
CA HIS A 273 18.78 -1.53 13.59
C HIS A 273 19.15 -1.05 15.00
N GLN A 274 19.55 0.23 15.14
CA GLN A 274 19.92 0.85 16.42
C GLN A 274 18.72 1.27 17.26
N LEU A 275 17.53 1.41 16.67
CA LEU A 275 16.36 1.95 17.34
C LEU A 275 15.94 1.20 18.62
N ALA A 276 15.80 -0.12 18.54
CA ALA A 276 15.38 -0.92 19.69
C ALA A 276 16.44 -0.90 20.81
N PRO A 277 17.74 -1.09 20.54
CA PRO A 277 18.80 -0.89 21.54
C PRO A 277 18.82 0.52 22.17
N THR A 278 18.72 1.58 21.36
CA THR A 278 18.69 2.97 21.85
C THR A 278 17.51 3.20 22.78
N TRP A 279 16.31 2.75 22.40
CA TRP A 279 15.12 2.85 23.26
C TRP A 279 15.33 2.12 24.59
N ARG A 280 15.80 0.86 24.57
CA ARG A 280 16.05 0.08 25.80
C ARG A 280 17.05 0.74 26.74
N ARG A 281 18.04 1.45 26.20
CA ARG A 281 19.10 2.06 27.01
C ARG A 281 18.69 3.40 27.64
N PHE A 282 17.92 4.22 26.92
CA PHE A 282 17.69 5.63 27.30
C PHE A 282 16.23 5.96 27.60
N TYR A 283 15.30 5.09 27.21
CA TYR A 283 13.85 5.35 27.26
C TYR A 283 13.05 4.13 27.72
N SER A 284 13.65 3.23 28.50
CA SER A 284 12.99 2.02 29.02
C SER A 284 11.91 2.32 30.06
N ASP A 285 11.86 3.54 30.59
CA ASP A 285 10.77 4.07 31.40
C ASP A 285 9.52 4.45 30.56
N ASP A 286 9.56 4.19 29.25
CA ASP A 286 8.47 4.32 28.27
C ASP A 286 7.72 5.66 28.32
N PRO A 287 8.42 6.81 28.23
CA PRO A 287 7.75 8.10 28.12
C PRO A 287 7.01 8.21 26.77
N PRO A 288 6.03 9.11 26.62
CA PRO A 288 5.44 9.41 25.33
C PRO A 288 6.50 9.86 24.32
N LEU A 289 6.73 9.03 23.30
CA LEU A 289 7.79 9.23 22.30
C LEU A 289 7.24 9.34 20.88
N ARG A 290 7.94 10.15 20.08
CA ARG A 290 7.82 10.20 18.62
C ARG A 290 9.09 9.65 17.98
N LEU A 291 8.89 8.75 17.02
CA LEU A 291 9.93 8.39 16.07
C LEU A 291 9.92 9.39 14.91
N LEU A 292 10.93 10.25 14.89
CA LEU A 292 11.20 11.14 13.76
C LEU A 292 11.96 10.33 12.70
N THR A 293 11.43 10.30 11.48
CA THR A 293 12.08 9.71 10.30
C THR A 293 12.62 10.84 9.44
N ILE A 294 13.93 10.85 9.22
CA ILE A 294 14.66 11.98 8.66
C ILE A 294 15.34 11.54 7.36
N ASP A 295 15.14 12.33 6.30
CA ASP A 295 15.74 12.09 4.97
C ASP A 295 17.13 12.77 4.92
N PRO A 296 18.24 12.00 4.86
CA PRO A 296 19.60 12.57 4.84
C PRO A 296 19.83 13.54 3.69
N GLU A 297 19.17 13.33 2.54
CA GLU A 297 19.32 14.21 1.39
C GLU A 297 18.72 15.60 1.65
N ARG A 298 17.66 15.68 2.47
CA ARG A 298 17.07 16.96 2.87
C ARG A 298 17.97 17.72 3.83
N LEU A 299 18.66 17.01 4.73
CA LEU A 299 19.68 17.62 5.60
C LEU A 299 20.85 18.16 4.77
N ARG A 300 21.34 17.37 3.82
CA ARG A 300 22.40 17.78 2.89
C ARG A 300 22.00 19.02 2.08
N ALA A 301 20.77 19.08 1.57
CA ALA A 301 20.24 20.23 0.86
C ALA A 301 20.11 21.48 1.75
N ALA A 302 19.85 21.30 3.04
CA ALA A 302 19.83 22.37 4.04
C ALA A 302 21.24 22.76 4.56
N GLY A 303 22.31 22.15 4.05
CA GLY A 303 23.68 22.42 4.49
C GLY A 303 24.03 21.87 5.88
N ILE A 304 23.24 20.92 6.39
CA ILE A 304 23.43 20.33 7.72
C ILE A 304 24.26 19.06 7.61
N ALA A 305 25.40 19.04 8.29
CA ALA A 305 26.30 17.90 8.27
C ALA A 305 25.77 16.74 9.11
N VAL A 306 25.88 15.52 8.58
CA VAL A 306 25.69 14.28 9.32
C VAL A 306 27.04 13.56 9.38
N LYS A 307 27.49 13.20 10.57
CA LYS A 307 28.72 12.41 10.75
C LYS A 307 28.42 11.14 11.52
N GLU A 308 29.11 10.07 11.17
CA GLU A 308 29.05 8.80 11.90
C GLU A 308 30.21 8.70 12.87
N GLU A 309 29.89 8.60 14.15
CA GLU A 309 30.89 8.64 15.21
C GLU A 309 30.70 7.46 16.18
N LEU A 310 31.80 7.00 16.76
CA LEU A 310 31.75 5.88 17.70
C LEU A 310 31.00 6.29 18.97
N ALA A 311 29.96 5.54 19.32
CA ALA A 311 29.29 5.73 20.60
C ALA A 311 30.16 5.13 21.72
N PRO A 312 30.48 5.90 22.78
CA PRO A 312 31.34 5.45 23.87
C PRO A 312 30.87 4.12 24.47
N GLY A 313 31.79 3.15 24.55
CA GLY A 313 31.54 1.86 25.18
C GLY A 313 30.67 0.87 24.38
N SER A 314 30.24 1.21 23.15
CA SER A 314 29.49 0.28 22.28
C SER A 314 30.33 -0.33 21.15
N GLY A 315 31.36 0.40 20.69
CA GLY A 315 32.11 0.05 19.47
C GLY A 315 31.34 0.26 18.17
N GLU A 316 30.09 0.73 18.25
CA GLU A 316 29.22 0.98 17.10
C GLU A 316 29.20 2.47 16.72
N ARG A 317 29.01 2.76 15.44
CA ARG A 317 28.91 4.13 14.94
C ARG A 317 27.46 4.60 14.89
N PHE A 318 27.20 5.77 15.45
CA PHE A 318 25.89 6.42 15.41
C PHE A 318 25.96 7.67 14.54
N PRO A 319 24.91 7.97 13.76
CA PRO A 319 24.82 9.21 13.03
C PRO A 319 24.49 10.38 13.98
N HIS A 320 25.21 11.47 13.85
CA HIS A 320 25.01 12.73 14.56
C HIS A 320 24.73 13.87 13.58
N ILE A 321 23.69 14.65 13.86
CA ILE A 321 23.23 15.76 13.02
C ILE A 321 23.75 17.06 13.61
N TYR A 322 24.63 17.77 12.89
CA TYR A 322 25.30 18.98 13.35
C TYR A 322 24.55 20.24 12.92
N GLY A 323 23.46 20.53 13.61
CA GLY A 323 22.63 21.72 13.38
C GLY A 323 21.19 21.53 13.81
N PRO A 324 20.40 22.62 13.87
CA PRO A 324 18.96 22.54 14.16
C PRO A 324 18.28 21.72 13.06
N LEU A 325 17.47 20.73 13.44
CA LEU A 325 16.78 19.84 12.50
C LEU A 325 15.55 20.56 11.93
N PRO A 326 15.52 20.91 10.63
CA PRO A 326 14.38 21.59 10.03
C PRO A 326 13.18 20.66 9.93
N LEU A 327 11.97 21.17 10.12
CA LEU A 327 10.75 20.34 10.10
C LEU A 327 10.51 19.69 8.73
N GLU A 328 10.96 20.34 7.66
CA GLU A 328 10.91 19.82 6.29
C GLU A 328 11.85 18.63 6.08
N ALA A 329 12.91 18.47 6.86
CA ALA A 329 13.78 17.29 6.79
C ALA A 329 13.15 16.05 7.45
N ILE A 330 12.14 16.26 8.30
CA ILE A 330 11.40 15.19 8.99
C ILE A 330 10.25 14.72 8.10
N GLY A 331 10.44 13.55 7.46
CA GLY A 331 9.43 12.94 6.59
C GLY A 331 8.21 12.44 7.36
N LEU A 332 8.42 11.82 8.53
CA LEU A 332 7.37 11.29 9.41
C LEU A 332 7.72 11.55 10.87
N ALA A 333 6.69 11.77 11.69
CA ALA A 333 6.78 11.80 13.15
C ALA A 333 5.65 10.93 13.71
N LEU A 334 5.92 9.65 13.94
CA LEU A 334 4.92 8.67 14.39
C LEU A 334 5.09 8.37 15.87
N PRO A 335 4.02 7.99 16.60
CA PRO A 335 4.19 7.42 17.93
C PRO A 335 5.21 6.27 17.87
N TRP A 336 6.14 6.25 18.82
CA TRP A 336 7.00 5.09 18.99
C TRP A 336 6.20 4.00 19.71
N GLU A 337 6.20 2.80 19.13
CA GLU A 337 5.66 1.60 19.78
C GLU A 337 6.86 0.78 20.24
N ALA A 338 6.96 0.55 21.56
CA ALA A 338 8.01 -0.24 22.15
C ALA A 338 8.07 -1.63 21.48
N PRO A 339 9.28 -2.16 21.19
CA PRO A 339 9.40 -3.53 20.70
C PRO A 339 8.79 -4.50 21.72
N THR A 340 7.94 -5.41 21.27
CA THR A 340 7.42 -6.50 22.11
C THR A 340 8.61 -7.33 22.62
N PRO A 341 8.66 -7.69 23.91
CA PRO A 341 9.78 -8.40 24.52
C PRO A 341 10.09 -9.76 23.89
#